data_AF-A0A919HBK9-F1
#
_entry.id   AF-A0A919HBK9-F1
#
_cell.length_a   1.000
_cell.length_b   1.000
_cell.length_c   1.000
_cell.angle_alpha   90.00
_cell.angle_beta   90.00
_cell.angle_gamma   90.00
#
_symmetry.space_group_name_H-M   'P 1'
#
loop_
_entity.id
_entity.type
_entity.pdbx_description
1 polymer ?
#
loop_
_entity_poly.entity_id
_entity_poly.type
_entity_poly.pdbx_seq_one_letter_code
_entity_poly.pdbx_strand_id
1 'polypeptide(L)' 'MEARKVEKVRAEGVEPRDEAAAIRAARFGKLPERVAPADLVEEKPAEAPNDPEFGRNPENDWMIRYSA' A
#
# COMPACT_ATOMS: atom_id res chain seq x y z
N MET A 1 20.62 -5.44 61.64
CA MET A 1 20.79 -6.04 60.32
C MET A 1 19.94 -5.26 59.35
N GLU A 2 20.55 -4.26 58.73
CA GLU A 2 19.88 -3.23 57.96
C GLU A 2 20.55 -3.21 56.59
N ALA A 3 19.81 -3.54 55.55
CA ALA A 3 20.19 -3.25 54.17
C ALA A 3 18.89 -3.22 53.38
N ARG A 4 18.33 -2.01 53.28
CA ARG A 4 17.16 -1.68 52.46
C ARG A 4 17.39 -2.23 51.05
N LYS A 5 16.41 -2.97 50.54
CA LYS A 5 16.29 -3.36 49.13
C LYS A 5 16.42 -2.08 48.30
N VAL A 6 17.60 -1.86 47.73
CA VAL A 6 17.81 -0.77 46.76
C VAL A 6 17.09 -1.21 45.49
N GLU A 7 15.88 -0.70 45.36
CA GLU A 7 15.08 -0.69 44.16
C GLU A 7 15.93 -0.12 43.03
N LYS A 8 16.48 -1.01 42.20
CA LYS A 8 17.13 -0.63 40.95
C LYS A 8 16.02 -0.35 39.94
N VAL A 9 15.38 0.81 40.05
CA VAL A 9 14.62 1.38 38.93
C VAL A 9 15.66 1.67 37.86
N ARG A 10 15.81 0.74 36.91
CA ARG A 10 16.55 0.99 35.70
C ARG A 10 15.74 2.02 34.93
N ALA A 11 16.09 3.28 35.08
CA ALA A 11 15.75 4.30 34.09
C ALA A 11 16.51 3.89 32.81
N GLU A 12 15.83 3.13 31.95
CA GLU A 12 16.34 2.81 30.63
C GLU A 12 16.27 4.11 29.82
N GLY A 13 17.44 4.57 29.39
CA GLY A 13 17.62 5.80 28.66
C GLY A 13 16.75 5.84 27.41
N VAL A 14 16.04 6.94 27.24
CA VAL A 14 15.43 7.26 25.95
C VAL A 14 16.58 7.63 25.04
N GLU A 15 16.98 6.71 24.16
CA GLU A 15 17.95 7.03 23.12
C GLU A 15 17.39 8.19 22.29
N PRO A 16 18.21 9.11 21.75
CA PRO A 16 17.72 10.27 20.98
C PRO A 16 16.80 9.88 19.80
N ARG A 17 16.91 8.64 19.32
CA ARG A 17 15.99 8.05 18.33
C ARG A 17 14.57 7.83 18.87
N ASP A 18 14.45 7.49 20.13
CA ASP A 18 13.19 7.21 20.82
C ASP A 18 12.47 8.52 21.18
N GLU A 19 13.20 9.59 21.53
CA GLU A 19 12.62 10.95 21.70
C GLU A 19 12.00 11.46 20.39
N ALA A 20 12.75 11.36 19.28
CA ALA A 20 12.25 11.75 17.96
C ALA A 20 11.08 10.85 17.50
N ALA A 21 11.03 9.59 17.92
CA ALA A 21 9.89 8.71 17.69
C ALA A 21 8.66 9.12 18.51
N ALA A 22 8.84 9.48 19.78
CA ALA A 22 7.77 9.95 20.66
C ALA A 22 7.14 11.27 20.17
N ILE A 23 7.96 12.23 19.73
CA ILE A 23 7.48 13.49 19.14
C ILE A 23 6.66 13.23 17.87
N ARG A 24 7.10 12.29 17.02
CA ARG A 24 6.33 11.89 15.83
C ARG A 24 5.02 11.20 16.21
N ALA A 25 5.03 10.28 17.18
CA ALA A 25 3.83 9.60 17.65
C ALA A 25 2.82 10.57 18.31
N ALA A 26 3.29 11.62 19.00
CA ALA A 26 2.42 12.66 19.54
C ALA A 26 1.77 13.52 18.43
N ARG A 27 2.49 13.76 17.33
CA ARG A 27 1.98 14.50 16.17
C ARG A 27 1.02 13.70 15.29
N PHE A 28 1.33 12.42 15.07
CA PHE A 28 0.63 11.57 14.10
C PHE A 28 -0.27 10.51 14.74
N GLY A 29 -0.24 10.35 16.07
CA GLY A 29 -0.97 9.32 16.79
C GLY A 29 -0.38 7.92 16.59
N LYS A 30 -1.19 6.90 16.86
CA LYS A 30 -0.86 5.49 16.61
C LYS A 30 -1.30 5.07 15.22
N LEU A 31 -0.52 4.21 14.59
CA LEU A 31 -0.92 3.58 13.34
C LEU A 31 -2.17 2.71 13.58
N PRO A 32 -3.14 2.70 12.66
CA PRO A 32 -4.25 1.75 12.69
C PRO A 32 -3.76 0.29 12.64
N GLU A 33 -4.65 -0.65 12.94
CA GLU A 33 -4.36 -2.07 12.77
C GLU A 33 -4.01 -2.38 11.30
N ARG A 34 -3.03 -3.27 11.12
CA ARG A 34 -2.61 -3.68 9.78
C ARG A 34 -3.65 -4.64 9.20
N VAL A 35 -4.09 -4.35 7.98
CA VAL A 35 -4.96 -5.23 7.19
C VAL A 35 -4.10 -6.28 6.48
N ALA A 36 -4.60 -7.50 6.35
CA ALA A 36 -3.88 -8.55 5.64
C ALA A 36 -3.78 -8.21 4.14
N PRO A 37 -2.67 -8.51 3.46
CA PRO A 37 -2.53 -8.19 2.03
C PRO A 37 -3.62 -8.79 1.14
N ALA A 38 -4.18 -9.94 1.53
CA ALA A 38 -5.27 -10.59 0.82
C ALA A 38 -6.56 -9.76 0.79
N ASP A 39 -6.82 -8.98 1.85
CA ASP A 39 -8.03 -8.13 1.94
C ASP A 39 -7.85 -6.79 1.21
N LEU A 40 -6.64 -6.52 0.68
CA LEU A 40 -6.32 -5.29 -0.06
C LEU A 40 -6.49 -5.45 -1.58
N VAL A 41 -6.76 -6.66 -2.05
CA VAL A 41 -6.82 -6.99 -3.49
C VAL A 41 -8.15 -7.63 -3.84
N GLU A 42 -8.65 -7.33 -5.04
CA GLU A 42 -9.87 -7.93 -5.59
C GLU A 42 -9.53 -8.65 -6.90
N GLU A 43 -10.06 -9.86 -7.06
CA GLU A 43 -9.98 -10.58 -8.33
C GLU A 43 -11.11 -10.12 -9.26
N LYS A 44 -10.74 -9.79 -10.51
CA LYS A 44 -11.69 -9.48 -11.58
C LYS A 44 -11.50 -10.47 -12.72
N PRO A 45 -12.59 -10.98 -13.32
CA PRO A 45 -12.49 -11.82 -14.50
C PRO A 45 -11.78 -11.05 -15.62
N ALA A 46 -10.92 -11.74 -16.37
CA ALA A 46 -10.26 -11.14 -17.52
C ALA A 46 -11.29 -10.78 -18.59
N GLU A 47 -11.12 -9.61 -19.21
CA GLU A 47 -11.87 -9.25 -20.42
C GLU A 47 -11.45 -10.19 -21.58
N ALA A 48 -12.38 -10.43 -22.50
CA ALA A 48 -12.07 -11.19 -23.70
C ALA A 48 -10.93 -10.50 -24.48
N PRO A 49 -10.07 -11.26 -25.20
CA PRO A 49 -9.07 -10.68 -26.08
C PRO A 49 -9.71 -9.66 -27.03
N ASN A 50 -9.02 -8.54 -27.23
CA ASN A 50 -9.50 -7.52 -28.17
C ASN A 50 -9.58 -8.10 -29.59
N ASP A 51 -10.54 -7.60 -30.37
CA ASP A 51 -10.71 -7.96 -31.78
C ASP A 51 -9.41 -7.65 -32.55
N PRO A 52 -8.72 -8.66 -33.15
CA PRO A 52 -7.48 -8.43 -33.89
C PRO A 52 -7.66 -7.47 -35.06
N GLU A 53 -8.86 -7.46 -35.64
CA GLU A 53 -9.23 -6.64 -36.77
C GLU A 53 -9.62 -5.23 -36.34
N PHE A 54 -9.79 -4.94 -35.05
CA PHE A 54 -10.25 -3.64 -34.54
C PHE A 54 -11.50 -3.12 -35.28
N GLY A 55 -12.44 -4.00 -35.62
CA GLY A 55 -13.63 -3.66 -36.40
C GLY A 55 -13.36 -3.36 -37.89
N ARG A 56 -12.17 -3.66 -38.41
CA ARG A 56 -11.83 -3.53 -39.83
C ARG A 56 -12.57 -4.58 -40.64
N ASN A 57 -13.23 -4.13 -41.71
CA ASN A 57 -13.91 -5.02 -42.64
C ASN A 57 -13.20 -4.94 -44.03
N PRO A 58 -12.34 -5.92 -44.37
CA PRO A 58 -11.62 -5.95 -45.64
C PRO A 58 -12.53 -5.81 -46.88
N GLU A 59 -13.78 -6.26 -46.79
CA GLU A 59 -14.76 -6.22 -47.89
C GLU A 59 -15.30 -4.81 -48.17
N ASN A 60 -15.21 -3.88 -47.22
CA ASN A 60 -15.69 -2.50 -47.35
C ASN A 60 -14.55 -1.47 -47.30
N ASP A 61 -13.36 -1.90 -46.89
CA ASP A 61 -12.14 -1.09 -46.81
C ASP A 61 -11.77 -0.39 -48.12
N TRP A 62 -12.06 -1.03 -49.26
CA TRP A 62 -11.81 -0.46 -50.59
C TRP A 62 -12.77 0.68 -50.91
N MET A 63 -13.99 0.68 -50.37
CA MET A 63 -14.96 1.74 -50.62
C MET A 63 -14.47 3.07 -50.03
N ILE A 64 -13.93 3.08 -48.81
CA ILE A 64 -13.41 4.29 -48.14
C ILE A 64 -12.21 4.89 -48.88
N ARG A 65 -11.36 4.05 -49.51
CA ARG A 65 -10.15 4.51 -50.21
C ARG A 65 -10.42 5.05 -51.61
N TYR A 66 -11.53 4.67 -52.24
CA TYR A 66 -11.82 4.99 -53.64
C TYR A 66 -13.17 5.69 -53.87
N SER A 67 -13.84 6.19 -52.82
CA SER A 67 -15.10 6.93 -52.91
C SER A 67 -14.94 8.45 -53.11
N ALA A 68 -13.84 8.91 -53.72
CA ALA A 68 -13.61 10.32 -54.05
C ALA A 68 -13.80 10.57 -55.55
#